data_AF-A0A2A2M394-F1
#
_entry.id   AF-A0A2A2M394-F1
#
_cell.length_a   1.000
_cell.length_b   1.000
_cell.length_c   1.000
_cell.angle_alpha   90.00
_cell.angle_beta   90.00
_cell.angle_gamma   90.00
#
_symmetry.space_group_name_H-M   'P 1'
#
loop_
_entity.id
_entity.type
_entity.pdbx_description
1 polymer ?
#
loop_
_entity_poly.entity_id
_entity_poly.type
_entity_poly.pdbx_seq_one_letter_code
_entity_poly.pdbx_strand_id
1 'polypeptide(L)'
;MKLQIEEPVHLVDVNRLKLDQIEPTENGGLRIGALVRNTDLAADARVRRDYGVLTRAIVAGASGQLRNKATTAGNLLQRTRCPYFYDTNQPCNKRKPGSGCAAIGGYSRQLGIIGTSDACIATYPGDMAVAMRLLDASVETVQPSGTTRSIPIADFHRLWGDTPHIETALQPGA
;
A
#
# COMPACT_ATOMS: atom_id res chain seq x y z
N MET A 1 8.12 8.38 11.16
CA MET A 1 7.50 9.44 11.98
C MET A 1 6.92 8.81 13.24
N LYS A 2 6.73 9.59 14.32
CA LYS A 2 6.65 9.18 15.76
C LYS A 2 7.81 8.31 16.24
N LEU A 3 7.97 7.12 15.66
CA LEU A 3 9.06 6.18 15.96
C LEU A 3 10.31 6.40 15.10
N GLN A 4 10.36 7.51 14.34
CA GLN A 4 11.51 7.84 13.49
C GLN A 4 11.94 6.74 12.48
N ILE A 5 11.03 5.83 12.10
CA ILE A 5 11.29 4.89 11.00
C ILE A 5 11.26 5.61 9.64
N GLU A 6 10.28 6.49 9.47
CA GLU A 6 10.24 7.48 8.37
C GLU A 6 10.76 8.82 8.90
N GLU A 7 11.81 9.37 8.31
CA GLU A 7 12.44 10.64 8.74
C GLU A 7 12.50 11.65 7.58
N PRO A 8 11.37 12.04 6.98
CA PRO A 8 11.39 13.01 5.89
C PRO A 8 11.79 14.40 6.40
N VAL A 9 12.67 15.09 5.66
CA VAL A 9 13.04 16.49 5.94
C VAL A 9 11.94 17.49 5.55
N HIS A 10 11.01 17.05 4.68
CA HIS A 10 9.90 17.86 4.19
C HIS A 10 8.66 17.00 3.95
N LEU A 11 7.48 17.56 4.20
CA LEU A 11 6.18 16.91 3.93
C LEU A 11 5.36 17.78 2.99
N VAL A 12 4.88 17.18 1.90
CA VAL A 12 4.00 17.84 0.94
C VAL A 12 2.58 17.32 1.14
N ASP A 13 1.66 18.23 1.45
CA ASP A 13 0.24 17.89 1.55
C ASP A 13 -0.41 17.87 0.16
N VAL A 14 -0.86 16.69 -0.25
CA VAL A 14 -1.52 16.46 -1.55
C VAL A 14 -3.06 16.56 -1.48
N ASN A 15 -3.67 16.70 -0.30
CA ASN A 15 -5.12 16.54 -0.09
C ASN A 15 -5.99 17.50 -0.92
N ARG A 16 -5.46 18.64 -1.37
CA ARG A 16 -6.21 19.69 -2.07
C ARG A 16 -6.04 19.67 -3.59
N LEU A 17 -5.44 18.62 -4.15
CA LEU A 17 -5.14 18.48 -5.58
C LEU A 17 -6.30 17.89 -6.41
N LYS A 18 -7.51 17.75 -5.85
CA LYS A 18 -8.70 17.20 -6.53
C LYS A 18 -8.49 15.79 -7.12
N LEU A 19 -7.65 14.98 -6.46
CA LEU A 19 -7.41 13.57 -6.83
C LEU A 19 -8.38 12.62 -6.09
N ASP A 20 -9.59 13.08 -5.79
CA ASP A 20 -10.55 12.47 -4.86
C ASP A 20 -11.88 12.09 -5.52
N GLN A 21 -11.89 11.96 -6.85
CA GLN A 21 -13.07 11.59 -7.63
C GLN A 21 -13.15 10.09 -7.92
N ILE A 22 -14.38 9.59 -8.12
CA ILE A 22 -14.65 8.24 -8.62
C ILE A 22 -15.43 8.37 -9.92
N GLU A 23 -14.81 8.03 -11.04
CA GLU A 23 -15.29 8.37 -12.38
C GLU A 23 -15.42 7.12 -13.26
N PRO A 24 -16.46 7.00 -14.10
CA PRO A 24 -16.49 5.97 -15.12
C PRO A 24 -15.38 6.24 -16.16
N THR A 25 -14.80 5.19 -16.70
CA THR A 25 -13.88 5.28 -17.84
C THR A 25 -14.62 5.03 -19.15
N GLU A 26 -14.07 5.51 -20.27
CA GLU A 26 -14.63 5.30 -21.61
C GLU A 26 -14.80 3.81 -21.96
N ASN A 27 -13.93 2.95 -21.40
CA ASN A 27 -13.96 1.50 -21.61
C ASN A 27 -14.93 0.76 -20.66
N GLY A 28 -15.79 1.48 -19.93
CA GLY A 28 -16.76 0.89 -18.99
C GLY A 28 -16.18 0.47 -17.63
N GLY A 29 -14.90 0.70 -17.38
CA GLY A 29 -14.26 0.53 -16.07
C GLY A 29 -14.48 1.71 -15.13
N LEU A 30 -13.75 1.73 -14.02
CA LEU A 30 -13.82 2.78 -13.00
C LEU A 30 -12.43 3.35 -12.70
N ARG A 31 -12.32 4.68 -12.72
CA ARG A 31 -11.13 5.41 -12.30
C ARG A 31 -11.35 5.93 -10.89
N ILE A 32 -10.47 5.54 -9.98
CA ILE A 32 -10.55 5.89 -8.56
C ILE A 32 -9.39 6.81 -8.23
N GLY A 33 -9.70 8.04 -7.83
CA GLY A 33 -8.70 9.02 -7.42
C GLY A 33 -7.85 8.53 -6.25
N ALA A 34 -6.56 8.89 -6.28
CA ALA A 34 -5.57 8.54 -5.26
C ALA A 34 -5.95 8.99 -3.83
N LEU A 35 -6.78 10.03 -3.71
CA LEU A 35 -7.20 10.66 -2.47
C LEU A 35 -8.66 10.40 -2.10
N VAL A 36 -9.38 9.55 -2.85
CA VAL A 36 -10.69 9.06 -2.43
C VAL A 36 -10.52 8.40 -1.06
N ARG A 37 -11.39 8.76 -0.10
CA ARG A 37 -11.34 8.16 1.23
C ARG A 37 -11.80 6.72 1.16
N ASN A 38 -11.21 5.86 1.97
CA ASN A 38 -11.60 4.45 2.02
C ASN A 38 -13.09 4.28 2.34
N THR A 39 -13.63 5.08 3.26
CA THR A 39 -15.08 5.08 3.57
C THR A 39 -15.93 5.45 2.35
N ASP A 40 -15.56 6.51 1.64
CA ASP A 40 -16.32 7.00 0.48
C ASP A 40 -16.26 5.99 -0.66
N LEU A 41 -15.08 5.42 -0.92
CA LEU A 41 -14.89 4.37 -1.91
C LEU A 41 -15.74 3.13 -1.61
N ALA A 42 -15.76 2.69 -0.36
CA ALA A 42 -16.56 1.53 0.04
C ALA A 42 -18.07 1.80 -0.01
N ALA A 43 -18.48 3.06 0.12
CA ALA A 43 -19.88 3.49 0.12
C ALA A 43 -20.44 3.78 -1.29
N ASP A 44 -19.58 4.05 -2.28
CA ASP A 44 -19.99 4.36 -3.66
C ASP A 44 -20.90 3.26 -4.24
N ALA A 45 -22.03 3.67 -4.81
CA ALA A 45 -23.06 2.75 -5.28
C ALA A 45 -22.59 1.85 -6.43
N ARG A 46 -21.71 2.35 -7.31
CA ARG A 46 -21.12 1.58 -8.42
C ARG A 46 -20.13 0.56 -7.87
N VAL A 47 -19.29 0.97 -6.92
CA VAL A 47 -18.33 0.06 -6.27
C VAL A 47 -19.06 -1.07 -5.54
N ARG A 48 -20.12 -0.76 -4.81
CA ARG A 48 -20.92 -1.76 -4.09
C ARG A 48 -21.61 -2.76 -5.01
N ARG A 49 -22.12 -2.30 -6.16
CA ARG A 49 -22.88 -3.11 -7.12
C ARG A 49 -21.97 -3.92 -8.04
N ASP A 50 -20.97 -3.27 -8.63
CA ASP A 50 -20.19 -3.81 -9.75
C ASP A 50 -18.81 -4.31 -9.31
N TYR A 51 -18.28 -3.80 -8.18
CA TYR A 51 -16.95 -4.12 -7.65
C TYR A 51 -17.03 -4.58 -6.18
N GLY A 52 -18.08 -5.32 -5.82
CA GLY A 52 -18.45 -5.56 -4.42
C GLY A 52 -17.34 -6.16 -3.54
N VAL A 53 -16.40 -6.92 -4.11
CA VAL A 53 -15.22 -7.44 -3.40
C VAL A 53 -14.32 -6.32 -2.85
N LEU A 54 -14.22 -5.20 -3.55
CA LEU A 54 -13.47 -4.02 -3.11
C LEU A 54 -14.12 -3.37 -1.88
N THR A 55 -15.44 -3.17 -1.90
CA THR A 55 -16.17 -2.72 -0.70
C THR A 55 -15.91 -3.65 0.48
N ARG A 56 -16.04 -4.97 0.28
CA ARG A 56 -15.87 -5.97 1.35
C ARG A 56 -14.47 -5.93 1.95
N ALA A 57 -13.44 -5.87 1.12
CA ALA A 57 -12.06 -5.78 1.58
C ALA A 57 -11.80 -4.50 2.37
N ILE A 58 -12.31 -3.36 1.92
CA ILE A 58 -12.12 -2.08 2.62
C ILE A 58 -12.79 -2.09 4.00
N VAL A 59 -14.03 -2.57 4.11
CA VAL A 59 -14.77 -2.51 5.39
C VAL A 59 -14.32 -3.56 6.40
N ALA A 60 -13.66 -4.64 5.95
CA ALA A 60 -13.06 -5.65 6.81
C ALA A 60 -11.79 -5.15 7.54
N GLY A 61 -11.06 -4.21 6.91
CA GLY A 61 -9.81 -3.67 7.44
C GLY A 61 -10.01 -2.43 8.32
N ALA A 62 -9.21 -2.32 9.39
CA ALA A 62 -9.12 -1.16 10.28
C ALA A 62 -10.45 -0.77 10.97
N SER A 63 -10.54 0.47 11.46
CA SER A 63 -11.73 1.05 12.10
C SER A 63 -12.38 2.12 11.21
N GLY A 64 -13.62 2.51 11.52
CA GLY A 64 -14.30 3.59 10.80
C GLY A 64 -13.53 4.92 10.85
N GLN A 65 -12.93 5.25 12.00
CA GLN A 65 -12.13 6.47 12.18
C GLN A 65 -10.90 6.48 11.26
N LEU A 66 -10.21 5.34 11.14
CA LEU A 66 -9.07 5.20 10.25
C LEU A 66 -9.50 5.25 8.78
N ARG A 67 -10.57 4.55 8.40
CA ARG A 67 -11.10 4.54 7.03
C ARG A 67 -11.59 5.92 6.56
N ASN A 68 -12.10 6.74 7.46
CA ASN A 68 -12.50 8.12 7.16
C ASN A 68 -11.31 9.03 6.81
N LYS A 69 -10.08 8.62 7.12
CA LYS A 69 -8.86 9.40 6.83
C LYS A 69 -7.97 8.73 5.79
N ALA A 70 -7.90 7.40 5.79
CA ALA A 70 -7.15 6.63 4.80
C ALA A 70 -7.64 6.95 3.38
N THR A 71 -6.69 7.01 2.45
CA THR A 71 -6.93 7.25 1.03
C THR A 71 -6.53 6.04 0.20
N THR A 72 -7.02 5.95 -1.04
CA THR A 72 -6.68 4.86 -1.98
C THR A 72 -5.16 4.65 -2.11
N ALA A 73 -4.40 5.71 -2.46
CA ALA A 73 -2.95 5.58 -2.61
C ALA A 73 -2.24 5.32 -1.28
N GLY A 74 -2.66 5.99 -0.20
CA GLY A 74 -2.09 5.78 1.13
C GLY A 74 -2.29 4.36 1.66
N ASN A 75 -3.42 3.73 1.33
CA ASN A 75 -3.67 2.34 1.69
C ASN A 75 -2.75 1.39 0.92
N LEU A 76 -2.56 1.59 -0.39
CA LEU A 76 -1.61 0.79 -1.20
C LEU A 76 -0.17 0.92 -0.71
N LEU A 77 0.22 2.11 -0.21
CA LEU A 77 1.55 2.42 0.31
C LEU A 77 1.76 2.18 1.81
N GLN A 78 0.80 1.54 2.48
CA GLN A 78 1.01 1.18 3.88
C GLN A 78 2.12 0.14 4.03
N ARG A 79 2.92 0.27 5.09
CA ARG A 79 4.04 -0.63 5.38
C ARG A 79 3.61 -1.81 6.26
N THR A 80 4.47 -2.84 6.32
CA THR A 80 4.25 -4.08 7.10
C THR A 80 3.97 -3.83 8.59
N ARG A 81 3.31 -4.79 9.26
CA ARG A 81 3.03 -4.79 10.70
C ARG A 81 3.99 -5.66 11.52
N CYS A 82 5.09 -6.13 10.91
CA CYS A 82 6.11 -6.91 11.60
C CYS A 82 6.61 -6.18 12.88
N PRO A 83 6.57 -6.81 14.06
CA PRO A 83 6.95 -6.14 15.32
C PRO A 83 8.43 -5.72 15.33
N TYR A 84 9.32 -6.51 14.73
CA TYR A 84 10.75 -6.19 14.61
C TYR A 84 11.04 -5.03 13.67
N PHE A 85 10.16 -4.77 12.69
CA PHE A 85 10.24 -3.57 11.88
C PHE A 85 9.90 -2.32 12.69
N TYR A 86 8.94 -2.43 13.61
CA TYR A 86 8.48 -1.32 14.45
C TYR A 86 9.38 -1.01 15.65
N ASP A 87 10.01 -2.02 16.25
CA ASP A 87 11.02 -1.81 17.31
C ASP A 87 12.39 -1.51 16.69
N THR A 88 12.85 -0.26 16.86
CA THR A 88 14.11 0.22 16.27
C THR A 88 15.35 -0.41 16.88
N ASN A 89 15.23 -1.05 18.05
CA ASN A 89 16.32 -1.77 18.70
C ASN A 89 16.56 -3.17 18.15
N GLN A 90 15.66 -3.69 17.29
CA GLN A 90 15.74 -5.05 16.76
C GLN A 90 16.39 -5.11 15.36
N PRO A 91 17.16 -6.16 15.03
CA PRO A 91 17.65 -6.40 13.67
C PRO A 91 16.53 -6.46 12.61
N CYS A 92 16.61 -5.64 11.56
CA CYS A 92 15.62 -5.62 10.49
C CYS A 92 16.16 -5.10 9.15
N ASN A 93 16.41 -6.00 8.19
CA ASN A 93 16.88 -5.69 6.83
C ASN A 93 15.99 -4.71 6.06
N LYS A 94 14.67 -4.72 6.32
CA LYS A 94 13.70 -3.80 5.70
C LYS A 94 13.86 -2.35 6.17
N ARG A 95 14.39 -2.14 7.40
CA ARG A 95 14.67 -0.82 7.98
C ARG A 95 16.13 -0.40 7.76
N LYS A 96 17.07 -1.33 7.97
CA LYS A 96 18.51 -1.12 7.79
C LYS A 96 19.10 -2.32 7.03
N PRO A 97 19.40 -2.19 5.73
CA PRO A 97 19.97 -3.28 4.93
C PRO A 97 21.21 -3.90 5.58
N GLY A 98 21.31 -5.23 5.56
CA GLY A 98 22.43 -5.99 6.14
C GLY A 98 22.40 -6.14 7.66
N SER A 99 21.41 -5.58 8.37
CA SER A 99 21.30 -5.75 9.82
C SER A 99 20.76 -7.12 10.26
N GLY A 100 20.22 -7.91 9.33
CA GLY A 100 19.58 -9.20 9.60
C GLY A 100 18.05 -9.11 9.76
N CYS A 101 17.39 -10.26 9.86
CA CYS A 101 15.94 -10.34 10.09
C CYS A 101 15.66 -11.06 11.41
N ALA A 102 15.39 -10.31 12.49
CA ALA A 102 15.11 -10.89 13.81
C ALA A 102 13.84 -11.76 13.86
N ALA A 103 12.99 -11.69 12.84
CA ALA A 103 11.82 -12.54 12.74
C ALA A 103 12.15 -13.99 12.35
N ILE A 104 13.25 -14.21 11.63
CA ILE A 104 13.71 -15.55 11.25
C ILE A 104 14.36 -16.18 12.49
N GLY A 105 13.85 -17.32 12.93
CA GLY A 105 14.22 -17.92 14.22
C GLY A 105 13.61 -17.23 15.45
N GLY A 106 12.84 -16.15 15.26
CA GLY A 106 12.12 -15.43 16.30
C GLY A 106 10.62 -15.70 16.31
N TYR A 107 9.82 -14.71 16.72
CA TYR A 107 8.36 -14.77 16.68
C TYR A 107 7.83 -14.47 15.28
N SER A 108 7.38 -15.51 14.58
CA SER A 108 6.99 -15.43 13.16
C SER A 108 5.52 -15.77 12.88
N ARG A 109 4.68 -15.95 13.90
CA ARG A 109 3.29 -16.44 13.77
C ARG A 109 2.43 -15.69 12.74
N GLN A 110 2.63 -14.37 12.58
CA GLN A 110 1.82 -13.50 11.71
C GLN A 110 2.48 -13.20 10.35
N LEU A 111 3.62 -13.81 10.08
CA LEU A 111 4.49 -13.44 8.96
C LEU A 111 4.27 -14.35 7.74
N GLY A 112 4.95 -14.02 6.65
CA GLY A 112 4.72 -14.62 5.34
C GLY A 112 5.21 -16.07 5.29
N ILE A 113 4.52 -16.85 4.48
CA ILE A 113 4.86 -18.25 4.16
C ILE A 113 5.18 -18.45 2.66
N ILE A 114 4.75 -17.52 1.80
CA ILE A 114 4.93 -17.54 0.35
C ILE A 114 5.47 -16.17 -0.07
N GLY A 115 6.36 -16.14 -1.06
CA GLY A 115 6.96 -14.90 -1.56
C GLY A 115 7.94 -14.25 -0.59
N THR A 116 8.48 -15.04 0.35
CA THR A 116 9.49 -14.61 1.33
C THR A 116 10.91 -14.83 0.82
N SER A 117 11.90 -14.32 1.57
CA SER A 117 13.32 -14.57 1.33
C SER A 117 14.07 -14.73 2.65
N ASP A 118 15.33 -15.16 2.58
CA ASP A 118 16.24 -15.20 3.73
C ASP A 118 16.51 -13.80 4.31
N ALA A 119 16.28 -12.75 3.54
CA ALA A 119 16.43 -11.38 4.00
C ALA A 119 15.19 -10.84 4.73
N CYS A 120 13.98 -11.32 4.40
CA CYS A 120 12.73 -10.83 5.01
C CYS A 120 11.55 -11.78 4.80
N ILE A 121 10.79 -12.02 5.87
CA ILE A 121 9.56 -12.81 5.86
C ILE A 121 8.30 -11.95 6.14
N ALA A 122 8.36 -10.63 5.96
CA ALA A 122 7.22 -9.75 6.26
C ALA A 122 6.00 -10.01 5.35
N THR A 123 4.80 -9.70 5.84
CA THR A 123 3.59 -9.63 4.99
C THR A 123 3.28 -8.18 4.62
N TYR A 124 2.67 -7.99 3.44
CA TYR A 124 1.94 -6.76 3.13
C TYR A 124 0.53 -6.84 3.76
N PRO A 125 0.09 -5.84 4.55
CA PRO A 125 -1.09 -5.99 5.40
C PRO A 125 -2.40 -5.46 4.80
N GLY A 126 -2.40 -4.92 3.58
CA GLY A 126 -3.56 -4.20 3.04
C GLY A 126 -4.62 -5.10 2.41
N ASP A 127 -5.79 -5.21 3.04
CA ASP A 127 -6.94 -5.94 2.49
C ASP A 127 -7.40 -5.37 1.14
N MET A 128 -7.43 -4.04 1.01
CA MET A 128 -7.85 -3.37 -0.22
C MET A 128 -6.97 -3.75 -1.42
N ALA A 129 -5.65 -3.90 -1.22
CA ALA A 129 -4.76 -4.27 -2.31
C ALA A 129 -5.03 -5.70 -2.82
N VAL A 130 -5.49 -6.61 -1.95
CA VAL A 130 -5.89 -7.96 -2.37
C VAL A 130 -7.09 -7.91 -3.31
N ALA A 131 -8.10 -7.09 -3.00
CA ALA A 131 -9.24 -6.89 -3.89
C ALA A 131 -8.86 -6.17 -5.19
N MET A 132 -8.01 -5.13 -5.11
CA MET A 132 -7.48 -4.44 -6.29
C MET A 132 -6.71 -5.40 -7.19
N ARG A 133 -5.93 -6.32 -6.61
CA ARG A 133 -5.22 -7.37 -7.35
C ARG A 133 -6.17 -8.34 -8.03
N LEU A 134 -7.24 -8.76 -7.35
CA LEU A 134 -8.25 -9.63 -7.94
C LEU A 134 -8.99 -8.98 -9.11
N LEU A 135 -9.17 -7.66 -9.08
CA LEU A 135 -9.87 -6.88 -10.09
C LEU A 135 -8.94 -6.35 -11.20
N ASP A 136 -7.70 -6.85 -11.27
CA ASP A 136 -6.67 -6.43 -12.24
C ASP A 136 -6.52 -4.90 -12.34
N ALA A 137 -6.55 -4.22 -11.18
CA ALA A 137 -6.38 -2.77 -11.12
C ALA A 137 -5.04 -2.31 -11.70
N SER A 138 -5.01 -1.07 -12.21
CA SER A 138 -3.76 -0.39 -12.56
C SER A 138 -3.55 0.84 -11.68
N VAL A 139 -2.31 1.07 -11.28
CA VAL A 139 -1.88 2.24 -10.51
C VAL A 139 -1.38 3.30 -11.49
N GLU A 140 -2.10 4.41 -11.56
CA GLU A 140 -1.70 5.59 -12.34
C GLU A 140 -0.80 6.51 -11.52
N THR A 141 0.34 6.91 -12.08
CA THR A 141 1.29 7.83 -11.44
C THR A 141 1.67 8.95 -12.40
N VAL A 142 2.16 10.07 -11.85
CA VAL A 142 2.71 11.18 -12.62
C VAL A 142 4.15 11.42 -12.15
N GLN A 143 5.10 11.39 -13.07
CA GLN A 143 6.49 11.72 -12.77
C GLN A 143 6.67 13.22 -12.57
N PRO A 144 7.75 13.67 -11.91
CA PRO A 144 8.09 15.09 -11.80
C PRO A 144 8.21 15.82 -13.16
N SER A 145 8.52 15.09 -14.23
CA SER A 145 8.54 15.59 -15.61
C SER A 145 7.15 15.86 -16.21
N GLY A 146 6.08 15.45 -15.52
CA GLY A 146 4.70 15.44 -16.02
C GLY A 146 4.31 14.18 -16.80
N THR A 147 5.26 13.26 -17.05
CA THR A 147 4.96 12.01 -17.77
C THR A 147 4.14 11.06 -16.91
N THR A 148 3.05 10.51 -17.48
CA THR A 148 2.20 9.54 -16.79
C THR A 148 2.72 8.12 -16.95
N ARG A 149 2.47 7.28 -15.94
CA ARG A 149 2.70 5.83 -16.00
C ARG A 149 1.47 5.09 -15.51
N SER A 150 1.23 3.93 -16.09
CA SER A 150 0.22 2.96 -15.64
C SER A 150 0.98 1.70 -15.25
N ILE A 151 0.86 1.28 -13.98
CA ILE A 151 1.57 0.14 -13.43
C ILE A 151 0.52 -0.90 -13.01
N PRO A 152 0.45 -2.07 -13.67
CA PRO A 152 -0.44 -3.14 -13.22
C PRO A 152 -0.22 -3.44 -11.74
N ILE A 153 -1.28 -3.60 -10.96
CA ILE A 153 -1.17 -3.86 -9.51
C ILE A 153 -0.39 -5.15 -9.22
N ALA A 154 -0.39 -6.10 -10.17
CA ALA A 154 0.42 -7.32 -10.13
C ALA A 154 1.93 -7.05 -10.08
N ASP A 155 2.37 -5.92 -10.65
CA ASP A 155 3.77 -5.50 -10.76
C ASP A 155 4.12 -4.36 -9.80
N PHE A 156 3.14 -3.88 -9.01
CA PHE A 156 3.30 -2.70 -8.17
C PHE A 156 4.11 -2.97 -6.91
N HIS A 157 3.74 -4.01 -6.14
CA HIS A 157 4.47 -4.43 -4.94
C HIS A 157 5.58 -5.41 -5.31
N ARG A 158 6.80 -5.18 -4.82
CA ARG A 158 7.95 -6.03 -5.14
C ARG A 158 8.09 -7.17 -4.13
N LEU A 159 8.51 -8.34 -4.62
CA LEU A 159 8.98 -9.43 -3.75
C LEU A 159 10.21 -8.96 -2.95
N TRP A 160 10.39 -9.51 -1.75
CA TRP A 160 11.42 -9.03 -0.83
C TRP A 160 12.85 -9.24 -1.35
N GLY A 161 13.13 -10.42 -1.93
CA GLY A 161 14.46 -10.78 -2.44
C GLY A 161 15.57 -10.41 -1.45
N ASP A 162 16.65 -9.82 -1.97
CA ASP A 162 17.77 -9.33 -1.15
C ASP A 162 17.63 -7.85 -0.78
N THR A 163 16.60 -7.16 -1.29
CA THR A 163 16.37 -5.73 -1.10
C THR A 163 15.02 -5.43 -0.44
N PRO A 164 14.74 -5.94 0.77
CA PRO A 164 13.42 -5.79 1.39
C PRO A 164 13.07 -4.35 1.78
N HIS A 165 14.03 -3.42 1.71
CA HIS A 165 13.80 -1.99 1.90
C HIS A 165 13.16 -1.31 0.68
N ILE A 166 13.13 -1.97 -0.49
CA ILE A 166 12.47 -1.50 -1.71
C ILE A 166 11.13 -2.23 -1.85
N GLU A 167 10.02 -1.53 -1.66
CA GLU A 167 8.70 -2.17 -1.49
C GLU A 167 7.80 -2.07 -2.72
N THR A 168 7.96 -1.03 -3.54
CA THR A 168 7.09 -0.77 -4.70
C THR A 168 7.87 -0.40 -5.95
N ALA A 169 7.19 -0.39 -7.10
CA ALA A 169 7.72 0.06 -8.39
C ALA A 169 7.69 1.59 -8.59
N LEU A 170 7.36 2.36 -7.54
CA LEU A 170 7.41 3.82 -7.60
C LEU A 170 8.86 4.31 -7.71
N GLN A 171 9.03 5.36 -8.51
CA GLN A 171 10.29 6.08 -8.59
C GLN A 171 10.33 7.17 -7.51
N PRO A 172 11.53 7.66 -7.14
CA PRO A 172 11.63 8.80 -6.24
C PRO A 172 10.78 9.99 -6.72
N GLY A 173 9.85 10.43 -5.86
CA GLY A 173 8.96 11.57 -6.15
C GLY A 173 7.77 11.30 -7.07
N ALA A 174 7.49 10.02 -7.40
CA ALA A 174 6.34 9.61 -8.21
C ALA A 174 5.13 9.16 -7.36
#